data_AF-A0A6H9UNQ4-F1
#
_entry.id   AF-A0A6H9UNQ4-F1
#
_cell.length_a   1.000
_cell.length_b   1.000
_cell.length_c   1.000
_cell.angle_alpha   90.00
_cell.angle_beta   90.00
_cell.angle_gamma   90.00
#
_symmetry.space_group_name_H-M   'P 1'
#
loop_
_entity.id
_entity.type
_entity.pdbx_description
1 polymer ?
#
loop_
_entity_poly.entity_id
_entity_poly.type
_entity_poly.pdbx_seq_one_letter_code
_entity_poly.pdbx_strand_id
1 'polypeptide(L)'
;MASRKRIYDAEFREGAVRIVTETGKPIPEVAEDLGIHPGTLHSWVSRARRNGSPSSDRPAAEPSGGRLRESERAELERLRAEAREKDKRIRELEMERDVCKRFVALWVK
;
A
#
# COMPACT_ATOMS: atom_id res chain seq x y z
N MET A 1 -17.78 13.05 28.33
CA MET A 1 -16.65 13.09 29.29
C MET A 1 -15.35 13.03 28.50
N ALA A 2 -14.46 14.01 28.63
CA ALA A 2 -13.18 14.01 27.93
C ALA A 2 -12.30 12.88 28.49
N SER A 3 -12.02 11.83 27.71
CA SER A 3 -11.11 10.77 28.15
C SER A 3 -9.71 11.37 28.30
N ARG A 4 -9.12 11.26 29.49
CA ARG A 4 -7.73 11.67 29.75
C ARG A 4 -6.83 10.82 28.84
N LYS A 5 -6.37 11.41 27.74
CA LYS A 5 -5.47 10.74 26.78
C LYS A 5 -4.17 10.43 27.52
N ARG A 6 -3.90 9.15 27.78
CA ARG A 6 -2.58 8.71 28.24
C ARG A 6 -1.56 9.11 27.17
N ILE A 7 -0.57 9.90 27.58
CA ILE A 7 0.57 10.26 26.75
C ILE A 7 1.63 9.19 27.01
N TYR A 8 2.10 8.57 25.94
CA TYR A 8 3.19 7.59 25.99
C TYR A 8 4.43 8.21 25.37
N ASP A 9 5.60 7.97 25.95
CA ASP A 9 6.86 8.48 25.40
C ASP A 9 7.17 7.87 24.02
N ALA A 10 7.92 8.62 23.22
CA ALA A 10 8.34 8.23 21.88
C ALA A 10 9.07 6.87 21.87
N GLU A 11 10.04 6.72 22.77
CA GLU A 11 10.86 5.52 22.93
C GLU A 11 10.00 4.30 23.30
N PHE A 12 8.98 4.51 24.15
CA PHE A 12 8.06 3.44 24.53
C PHE A 12 7.24 2.96 23.32
N ARG A 13 6.78 3.87 22.46
CA ARG A 13 6.03 3.52 21.25
C ARG A 13 6.90 2.76 20.25
N GLU A 14 8.15 3.20 20.08
CA GLU A 14 9.10 2.52 19.20
C GLU A 14 9.46 1.13 19.71
N GLY A 15 9.72 1.00 21.01
CA GLY A 15 9.95 -0.29 21.65
C GLY A 15 8.77 -1.25 21.46
N ALA A 16 7.54 -0.77 21.69
CA ALA A 16 6.33 -1.58 21.54
C ALA A 16 6.12 -2.05 20.09
N VAL A 17 6.34 -1.18 19.10
CA VAL A 17 6.26 -1.55 17.69
C VAL A 17 7.36 -2.54 17.32
N ARG A 18 8.59 -2.32 17.81
CA ARG A 18 9.74 -3.18 17.54
C ARG A 18 9.50 -4.60 18.01
N ILE A 19 8.93 -4.77 19.22
CA ILE A 19 8.56 -6.09 19.74
C ILE A 19 7.63 -6.81 18.77
N VAL A 20 6.55 -6.16 18.31
CA VAL A 20 5.61 -6.77 17.35
C VAL A 20 6.29 -7.13 16.03
N THR A 21 7.17 -6.27 15.51
CA THR A 21 7.82 -6.50 14.21
C THR A 21 8.93 -7.54 14.26
N GLU A 22 9.71 -7.61 15.35
CA GLU A 22 10.85 -8.52 15.48
C GLU A 22 10.44 -9.89 16.01
N THR A 23 9.52 -9.94 16.98
CA THR A 23 9.09 -11.22 17.57
C THR A 23 7.94 -11.88 16.79
N GLY A 24 7.25 -11.13 15.94
CA GLY A 24 6.09 -11.62 15.18
C GLY A 24 4.86 -11.96 16.04
N LYS A 25 4.90 -11.64 17.33
CA LYS A 25 3.80 -11.87 18.27
C LYS A 25 2.53 -11.10 17.87
N PRO A 26 1.33 -11.67 18.12
CA PRO A 26 0.09 -11.00 17.83
C PRO A 26 -0.07 -9.73 18.68
N ILE A 27 -0.60 -8.67 18.05
CA ILE A 27 -0.78 -7.34 18.67
C ILE A 27 -1.56 -7.38 20.00
N PRO A 28 -2.64 -8.17 20.15
CA PRO A 28 -3.36 -8.26 21.44
C PRO A 28 -2.49 -8.76 22.58
N GLU A 29 -1.65 -9.78 22.34
CA GLU A 29 -0.76 -10.37 23.35
C GLU A 29 0.29 -9.34 23.80
N VAL A 30 0.95 -8.68 22.85
CA VAL A 30 1.95 -7.64 23.17
C VAL A 30 1.31 -6.44 23.87
N ALA A 31 0.06 -6.11 23.53
CA ALA A 31 -0.66 -5.02 24.18
C ALA A 31 -1.02 -5.36 25.64
N GLU A 32 -1.43 -6.61 25.91
CA GLU A 32 -1.66 -7.12 27.26
C GLU A 32 -0.38 -7.13 28.09
N ASP A 33 0.72 -7.64 27.53
CA ASP A 33 2.05 -7.67 28.16
C ASP A 33 2.54 -6.26 28.55
N LEU A 34 2.25 -5.26 27.71
CA LEU A 34 2.65 -3.86 27.92
C LEU A 34 1.61 -3.02 28.68
N GLY A 35 0.46 -3.59 29.03
CA GLY A 35 -0.62 -2.89 29.73
C GLY A 35 -1.20 -1.70 28.94
N ILE A 36 -1.20 -1.79 27.61
CA ILE A 36 -1.76 -0.77 26.71
C ILE A 36 -2.99 -1.29 25.98
N HIS A 37 -3.84 -0.37 25.53
CA HIS A 37 -5.03 -0.75 24.77
C HIS A 37 -4.61 -1.34 23.40
N PRO A 38 -5.11 -2.53 22.99
CA PRO A 38 -4.70 -3.17 21.73
C PRO A 38 -4.90 -2.30 20.49
N GLY A 39 -5.99 -1.52 20.46
CA GLY A 39 -6.25 -0.56 19.38
C GLY A 39 -5.20 0.55 19.26
N THR A 40 -4.57 0.94 20.38
CA THR A 40 -3.49 1.94 20.38
C THR A 40 -2.22 1.36 19.76
N LEU A 41 -1.84 0.14 20.16
CA LEU A 41 -0.69 -0.55 19.59
C LEU A 41 -0.88 -0.83 18.09
N HIS A 42 -2.08 -1.26 17.70
CA HIS A 42 -2.44 -1.45 16.29
C HIS A 42 -2.26 -0.17 15.47
N SER A 43 -2.66 0.99 16.01
CA SER A 43 -2.46 2.29 15.35
C SER A 43 -0.97 2.63 15.21
N TRP A 44 -0.14 2.35 16.20
CA TRP A 44 1.31 2.61 16.14
C TRP A 44 2.00 1.72 15.12
N VAL A 45 1.72 0.41 15.13
CA VAL A 45 2.27 -0.56 14.16
C VAL A 45 1.85 -0.19 12.74
N SER A 46 0.57 0.13 12.53
CA SER A 46 0.05 0.58 11.24
C SER A 46 0.74 1.86 10.74
N ARG A 47 1.06 2.79 11.64
CA ARG A 47 1.75 4.04 11.30
C ARG A 47 3.23 3.82 11.03
N ALA A 48 3.90 2.99 11.82
CA ALA A 48 5.29 2.61 11.58
C ALA A 48 5.46 1.90 10.23
N ARG A 49 4.55 1.01 9.86
CA ARG A 49 4.55 0.35 8.54
C ARG A 49 4.37 1.31 7.37
N ARG A 50 3.61 2.41 7.55
CA ARG A 50 3.35 3.39 6.48
C ARG A 50 4.40 4.50 6.41
N ASN A 51 4.89 4.97 7.56
CA ASN A 51 5.65 6.23 7.66
C ASN A 51 7.05 6.03 8.27
N GLY A 52 7.44 4.81 8.63
CA GLY A 52 8.74 4.52 9.25
C GLY A 52 8.91 4.97 10.71
N SER A 53 7.94 5.71 11.29
CA SER A 53 7.98 6.14 12.70
C SER A 53 6.62 6.05 13.40
N PRO A 54 6.55 5.47 14.62
CA PRO A 54 5.34 5.43 15.44
C PRO A 54 5.14 6.70 16.30
N SER A 55 6.12 7.61 16.36
CA SER A 55 6.20 8.67 17.38
C SER A 55 5.42 9.96 17.07
N SER A 56 4.76 10.12 15.92
CA SER A 56 4.16 11.44 15.62
C SER A 56 2.90 11.71 16.45
N ASP A 57 3.03 12.55 17.47
CA ASP A 57 2.00 12.96 18.44
C ASP A 57 0.85 13.83 17.89
N ARG A 58 0.74 13.94 16.57
CA ARG A 58 -0.45 14.56 15.97
C ARG A 58 -1.68 13.71 16.36
N PRO A 59 -2.78 14.32 16.87
CA PRO A 59 -4.07 13.65 16.88
C PRO A 59 -4.31 13.10 15.49
N ALA A 60 -4.97 11.94 15.38
CA ALA A 60 -5.30 11.30 14.12
C ALA A 60 -6.12 12.28 13.27
N ALA A 61 -5.42 13.15 12.55
CA ALA A 61 -5.98 14.06 11.58
C ALA A 61 -6.24 13.18 10.38
N GLU A 62 -7.44 12.59 10.36
CA GLU A 62 -8.10 12.03 9.20
C GLU A 62 -7.33 10.86 8.55
N PRO A 63 -8.01 9.96 7.82
CA PRO A 63 -7.31 8.99 7.03
C PRO A 63 -6.64 9.74 5.86
N SER A 64 -5.42 10.27 6.04
CA SER A 64 -4.61 10.72 4.90
C SER A 64 -4.35 9.57 3.90
N GLY A 65 -4.61 8.33 4.32
CA GLY A 65 -4.67 7.15 3.46
C GLY A 65 -5.89 7.07 2.54
N GLY A 66 -6.94 7.89 2.71
CA GLY A 66 -8.07 7.96 1.78
C GLY A 66 -7.65 8.60 0.46
N ARG A 67 -7.04 9.79 0.53
CA ARG A 67 -6.54 10.52 -0.64
C ARG A 67 -5.41 9.77 -1.37
N LEU A 68 -4.50 9.13 -0.63
CA LEU A 68 -3.45 8.30 -1.24
C LEU A 68 -4.02 7.04 -1.91
N ARG A 69 -5.02 6.38 -1.30
CA ARG A 69 -5.72 5.25 -1.93
C ARG A 69 -6.54 5.66 -3.14
N GLU A 70 -7.15 6.85 -3.12
CA GLU A 70 -7.86 7.40 -4.29
C GLU A 70 -6.89 7.74 -5.42
N SER A 71 -5.73 8.33 -5.12
CA SER A 71 -4.70 8.58 -6.13
C SER A 71 -4.13 7.27 -6.69
N GLU A 72 -3.86 6.27 -5.84
CA GLU A 72 -3.42 4.94 -6.27
C GLU A 72 -4.48 4.23 -7.14
N ARG A 73 -5.77 4.36 -6.81
CA ARG A 73 -6.87 3.82 -7.61
C ARG A 73 -6.99 4.50 -8.97
N ALA A 74 -6.89 5.84 -9.00
CA ALA A 74 -6.93 6.60 -10.25
C ALA A 74 -5.72 6.27 -11.15
N GLU A 75 -4.54 6.07 -10.54
CA GLU A 75 -3.34 5.64 -11.25
C GLU A 75 -3.48 4.22 -11.79
N LEU A 76 -4.04 3.28 -11.01
CA LEU A 76 -4.36 1.93 -11.47
C LEU A 76 -5.33 1.91 -12.65
N GLU A 77 -6.35 2.77 -12.64
CA GLU A 77 -7.28 2.90 -13.76
C GLU A 77 -6.60 3.44 -15.02
N ARG A 78 -5.75 4.47 -14.88
CA ARG A 78 -4.95 5.00 -16.00
C ARG A 78 -4.02 3.94 -16.59
N LEU A 79 -3.30 3.20 -15.74
CA LEU A 79 -2.39 2.14 -16.18
C LEU A 79 -3.15 1.01 -16.88
N ARG A 80 -4.35 0.64 -16.40
CA ARG A 80 -5.20 -0.35 -17.07
C ARG A 80 -5.71 0.14 -18.42
N ALA A 81 -6.03 1.42 -18.57
CA ALA A 81 -6.40 2.00 -19.85
C ALA A 81 -5.22 1.98 -20.83
N GLU A 82 -4.03 2.38 -20.37
CA GLU A 82 -2.81 2.35 -21.18
C GLU A 82 -2.44 0.92 -21.62
N ALA A 83 -2.56 -0.06 -20.74
CA ALA A 83 -2.33 -1.47 -21.07
C ALA A 83 -3.28 -1.94 -22.20
N ARG A 84 -4.57 -1.59 -22.12
CA ARG A 84 -5.54 -1.94 -23.17
C ARG A 84 -5.22 -1.29 -24.52
N GLU A 85 -4.76 -0.05 -24.52
CA GLU A 85 -4.37 0.62 -25.77
C GLU A 85 -3.11 -0.01 -26.38
N LYS A 86 -2.12 -0.36 -25.55
CA LYS A 86 -0.93 -1.10 -26.01
C LYS A 86 -1.31 -2.46 -26.59
N ASP A 87 -2.21 -3.21 -25.93
CA ASP A 87 -2.67 -4.51 -26.43
C ASP A 87 -3.39 -4.40 -27.78
N LYS A 88 -4.22 -3.36 -27.98
CA LYS A 88 -4.84 -3.09 -29.29
C LYS A 88 -3.79 -2.82 -30.35
N ARG A 89 -2.79 -2.00 -30.04
CA ARG A 89 -1.73 -1.66 -30.99
C ARG A 89 -0.88 -2.87 -31.36
N ILE A 90 -0.57 -3.73 -30.39
CA ILE A 90 0.14 -4.99 -30.64
C ILE A 90 -0.66 -5.85 -31.63
N ARG A 91 -1.96 -6.04 -31.39
CA ARG A 91 -2.82 -6.84 -32.28
C ARG A 91 -2.87 -6.28 -33.70
N GLU A 92 -2.98 -4.96 -33.84
CA GLU A 92 -2.99 -4.29 -35.15
C GLU A 92 -1.66 -4.53 -35.89
N LEU A 93 -0.53 -4.31 -35.22
CA LEU A 93 0.80 -4.56 -35.80
C LEU A 93 1.02 -6.03 -36.15
N GLU A 94 0.50 -6.96 -35.34
CA GLU A 94 0.55 -8.38 -35.63
C GLU A 94 -0.27 -8.73 -36.88
N MET A 95 -1.47 -8.17 -37.02
CA MET A 95 -2.29 -8.33 -38.21
C MET A 95 -1.61 -7.77 -39.46
N GLU A 96 -1.06 -6.54 -39.39
CA GLU A 96 -0.29 -5.95 -40.48
C GLU A 96 0.90 -6.83 -40.88
N ARG A 97 1.65 -7.30 -39.87
CA ARG A 97 2.79 -8.20 -40.07
C ARG A 97 2.38 -9.51 -40.71
N ASP A 98 1.25 -10.10 -40.32
CA ASP A 98 0.73 -11.34 -40.89
C ASP A 98 0.19 -11.17 -42.31
N VAL A 99 -0.37 -10.01 -42.63
CA VAL A 99 -0.74 -9.64 -43.99
C VAL A 99 0.51 -9.50 -44.85
N CYS A 100 1.51 -8.72 -44.41
CA CYS A 100 2.78 -8.57 -45.10
C CYS A 100 3.49 -9.91 -45.31
N LYS A 101 3.54 -10.77 -44.29
CA LYS A 101 4.11 -12.12 -44.40
C LYS A 101 3.42 -12.96 -45.48
N ARG A 102 2.08 -12.91 -45.54
CA ARG A 102 1.31 -13.62 -46.58
C ARG A 102 1.60 -13.09 -47.99
N PHE A 103 1.73 -11.77 -48.16
CA PHE A 103 2.11 -11.17 -49.43
C PHE A 103 3.53 -11.56 -49.87
N VAL A 104 4.51 -11.49 -48.97
CA VAL A 104 5.90 -11.89 -49.27
C VAL A 104 5.98 -13.37 -49.65
N ALA A 105 5.25 -14.24 -48.96
CA ALA A 105 5.20 -15.66 -49.29
C ALA A 105 4.62 -15.95 -50.69
N LEU A 106 3.67 -15.13 -51.15
CA LEU A 106 3.12 -15.20 -52.51
C LEU A 106 4.07 -14.68 -53.58
N TRP A 107 4.95 -13.72 -53.24
CA TRP A 107 5.88 -13.08 -54.18
C TRP A 107 7.19 -13.86 -54.39
N VAL A 108 7.53 -14.79 -53.49
CA VAL A 108 8.76 -15.62 -53.56
C VAL A 108 8.52 -16.95 -54.29
N LYS A 109 7.35 -17.16 -54.90
CA LYS A 109 7.02 -18.32 -55.73
C LYS A 109 7.01 -17.97 -57.21
#